data_AF-A0A6A5VTV8-F1
#
_entry.id   AF-A0A6A5VTV8-F1
#
_cell.length_a   1.000
_cell.length_b   1.000
_cell.length_c   1.000
_cell.angle_alpha   90.00
_cell.angle_beta   90.00
_cell.angle_gamma   90.00
#
_symmetry.space_group_name_H-M   'P 1'
#
loop_
_entity.id
_entity.type
_entity.pdbx_description
1 polymer ?
#
loop_
_entity_poly.entity_id
_entity_poly.type
_entity_poly.pdbx_seq_one_letter_code
_entity_poly.pdbx_strand_id
1 'polypeptide(L)'
;MATDRQRQLPLSATEAWERLEKTLSRPVEGRKIRTQVNDAKDILDESPVVTKRKRYQVFLFEVLRKCGPVFVVLCAIGLGQAQIANMNAASRSSLLGILEKKKGLPLIGTGAS
;
A
#
# COMPACT_ATOMS: atom_id res chain seq x y z
N MET A 1 -9.01 -30.80 10.33
CA MET A 1 -9.28 -30.32 8.96
C MET A 1 -10.44 -29.33 9.01
N ALA A 2 -10.45 -28.36 8.10
CA ALA A 2 -11.35 -27.20 7.99
C ALA A 2 -10.97 -25.98 8.86
N THR A 3 -9.89 -25.29 8.48
CA THR A 3 -9.83 -23.83 8.72
C THR A 3 -10.75 -23.18 7.70
N ASP A 4 -11.89 -22.72 8.19
CA ASP A 4 -12.86 -21.89 7.50
C ASP A 4 -12.14 -20.86 6.63
N ARG A 5 -12.35 -20.93 5.31
CA ARG A 5 -11.88 -19.90 4.38
C ARG A 5 -12.76 -18.68 4.60
N GLN A 6 -12.55 -18.00 5.72
CA GLN A 6 -13.17 -16.72 6.04
C GLN A 6 -12.92 -15.84 4.83
N ARG A 7 -13.98 -15.56 4.06
CA ARG A 7 -13.94 -14.70 2.88
C ARG A 7 -13.39 -13.37 3.36
N GLN A 8 -12.09 -13.15 3.18
CA GLN A 8 -11.44 -11.92 3.62
C GLN A 8 -12.12 -10.78 2.86
N LEU A 9 -12.92 -10.01 3.60
CA LEU A 9 -13.62 -8.85 3.06
C LEU A 9 -12.59 -7.93 2.40
N PRO A 10 -12.92 -7.31 1.26
CA PRO A 10 -12.09 -6.30 0.64
C PRO A 10 -11.72 -5.23 1.67
N LEU A 11 -10.42 -4.95 1.82
CA LEU A 11 -9.92 -3.95 2.75
C LEU A 11 -10.51 -2.58 2.38
N SER A 12 -11.12 -1.89 3.35
CA SER A 12 -11.61 -0.53 3.14
C SER A 12 -10.46 0.49 3.09
N ALA A 13 -10.73 1.70 2.60
CA ALA A 13 -9.72 2.75 2.55
C ALA A 13 -9.24 3.18 3.94
N THR A 14 -10.15 3.23 4.92
CA THR A 14 -9.85 3.60 6.30
C THR A 14 -8.95 2.55 6.97
N GLU A 15 -9.31 1.27 6.87
CA GLU A 15 -8.48 0.19 7.41
C GLU A 15 -7.11 0.12 6.72
N ALA A 16 -7.07 0.40 5.41
CA ALA A 16 -5.81 0.49 4.69
C ALA A 16 -4.94 1.62 5.22
N TRP A 17 -5.50 2.81 5.44
CA TRP A 17 -4.78 3.94 6.02
C TRP A 17 -4.25 3.64 7.42
N GLU A 18 -5.06 3.04 8.31
CA GLU A 18 -4.61 2.64 9.65
C GLU A 18 -3.42 1.67 9.61
N ARG A 19 -3.39 0.76 8.62
CA ARG A 19 -2.25 -0.14 8.42
C ARG A 19 -0.99 0.61 7.98
N LEU A 20 -1.14 1.65 7.16
CA LEU A 20 -0.02 2.50 6.77
C LEU A 20 0.52 3.29 7.96
N GLU A 21 -0.35 3.87 8.79
CA GLU A 21 0.06 4.57 10.01
C GLU A 21 0.81 3.63 10.97
N LYS A 22 0.31 2.41 11.17
CA LYS A 22 1.00 1.38 11.95
C LYS A 22 2.35 1.00 11.37
N THR A 23 2.51 1.07 10.05
CA THR A 23 3.78 0.79 9.36
C THR A 23 4.80 1.89 9.61
N LEU A 24 4.37 3.16 9.72
CA LEU A 24 5.24 4.28 10.07
C LEU A 24 5.71 4.19 11.53
N SER A 25 4.85 3.72 12.44
CA SER A 25 5.15 3.70 13.88
C SER A 25 5.90 2.45 14.38
N ARG A 26 6.17 1.45 13.53
CA ARG A 26 6.77 0.18 13.95
C ARG A 26 8.13 -0.06 13.29
N PRO A 27 9.12 -0.60 14.03
CA PRO A 27 10.28 -1.20 13.40
C PRO A 27 9.82 -2.43 12.62
N VAL A 28 9.90 -2.37 11.30
CA VAL A 28 9.59 -3.50 10.42
C VAL A 28 10.89 -4.27 10.14
N GLU A 29 10.83 -5.61 10.08
CA GLU A 29 11.99 -6.43 9.75
C GLU A 29 12.58 -6.07 8.37
N GLY A 30 13.86 -5.72 8.33
CA GLY A 30 14.51 -5.18 7.13
C GLY A 30 14.47 -6.10 5.90
N ARG A 31 14.44 -7.43 6.07
CA ARG A 31 14.32 -8.36 4.92
C ARG A 31 12.96 -8.27 4.25
N LYS A 32 11.88 -8.25 5.04
CA LYS A 32 10.50 -8.18 4.52
C LYS A 32 10.26 -6.85 3.80
N ILE A 33 10.78 -5.75 4.35
CA ILE A 33 10.75 -4.44 3.68
C ILE A 33 11.41 -4.51 2.31
N ARG A 34 12.64 -5.03 2.24
CA ARG A 34 13.39 -5.12 0.98
C ARG A 34 12.63 -5.91 -0.07
N THR A 35 12.05 -7.06 0.30
CA THR A 35 11.24 -7.86 -0.64
C THR A 35 10.03 -7.07 -1.14
N GLN A 36 9.24 -6.47 -0.25
CA GLN A 36 8.04 -5.73 -0.65
C GLN A 36 8.37 -4.50 -1.53
N VAL A 37 9.47 -3.80 -1.24
CA VAL A 37 9.91 -2.65 -2.03
C VAL A 37 10.44 -3.08 -3.40
N ASN A 38 11.20 -4.18 -3.46
CA ASN A 38 11.67 -4.72 -4.74
C ASN A 38 10.49 -5.21 -5.60
N ASP A 39 9.53 -5.94 -5.02
CA ASP A 39 8.33 -6.37 -5.74
C ASP A 39 7.54 -5.17 -6.31
N ALA A 40 7.46 -4.08 -5.55
CA ALA A 40 6.81 -2.83 -5.99
C ALA A 40 7.60 -2.10 -7.07
N LYS A 41 8.93 -2.21 -7.08
CA LYS A 41 9.77 -1.67 -8.15
C LYS A 41 9.61 -2.51 -9.41
N ASP A 42 9.77 -3.82 -9.31
CA ASP A 42 9.69 -4.75 -10.43
C ASP A 42 8.32 -4.65 -11.12
N ILE A 43 7.23 -4.55 -10.34
CA ILE A 43 5.90 -4.42 -10.93
C ILE A 43 5.67 -3.08 -11.65
N LEU A 44 6.37 -2.01 -11.25
CA LEU A 44 6.29 -0.72 -11.93
C LEU A 44 7.04 -0.74 -13.26
N ASP A 45 8.06 -1.58 -13.40
CA ASP A 45 8.85 -1.76 -14.62
C ASP A 45 8.26 -2.83 -15.58
N GLU A 46 7.35 -3.69 -15.09
CA GLU A 46 6.72 -4.77 -15.87
C GLU A 46 5.48 -4.33 -16.68
N SER A 47 5.05 -5.14 -17.66
CA SER A 47 3.68 -5.10 -18.21
C SER A 47 2.92 -6.37 -17.81
N PRO A 48 2.37 -6.43 -16.57
CA PRO A 48 1.84 -7.65 -16.02
C PRO A 48 0.61 -8.13 -16.78
N VAL A 49 0.52 -9.42 -17.08
CA VAL A 49 -0.65 -10.03 -17.74
C VAL A 49 -1.76 -10.33 -16.71
N VAL A 50 -1.37 -10.70 -15.48
CA VAL A 50 -2.27 -11.14 -14.41
C VAL A 50 -3.05 -9.96 -13.81
N THR A 51 -4.37 -10.08 -13.72
CA THR A 51 -5.27 -9.01 -13.25
C THR A 51 -4.91 -8.44 -11.87
N LYS A 52 -4.52 -9.29 -10.91
CA LYS A 52 -4.10 -8.82 -9.56
C LYS A 52 -2.87 -7.92 -9.63
N ARG A 53 -1.88 -8.35 -10.40
CA ARG A 53 -0.64 -7.59 -10.66
C ARG A 53 -0.92 -6.28 -11.39
N LYS A 54 -1.78 -6.28 -12.43
CA LYS A 54 -2.26 -5.06 -13.10
C LYS A 54 -2.91 -4.07 -12.13
N ARG A 55 -3.81 -4.55 -11.26
CA ARG A 55 -4.49 -3.68 -10.27
C ARG A 55 -3.51 -3.05 -9.29
N TYR A 56 -2.52 -3.82 -8.87
CA TYR A 56 -1.46 -3.35 -7.98
C TYR A 56 -0.58 -2.31 -8.68
N GLN A 57 -0.11 -2.60 -9.89
CA GLN A 57 0.68 -1.68 -10.70
C GLN A 57 -0.04 -0.34 -10.94
N VAL A 58 -1.28 -0.38 -11.44
CA VAL A 58 -2.05 0.84 -11.73
C VAL A 58 -2.21 1.69 -10.48
N PHE A 59 -2.45 1.06 -9.33
CA PHE A 59 -2.53 1.78 -8.07
C PHE A 59 -1.18 2.42 -7.68
N LEU A 60 -0.08 1.67 -7.75
CA LEU A 60 1.25 2.21 -7.43
C LEU A 60 1.66 3.33 -8.38
N PHE A 61 1.31 3.24 -9.66
CA PHE A 61 1.61 4.28 -10.64
C PHE A 61 0.85 5.58 -10.33
N GLU A 62 -0.42 5.47 -9.95
CA GLU A 62 -1.21 6.64 -9.51
C GLU A 62 -0.64 7.26 -8.21
N VAL A 63 -0.21 6.44 -7.25
CA VAL A 63 0.46 6.92 -6.04
C VAL A 63 1.79 7.60 -6.39
N LEU A 64 2.61 7.02 -7.26
CA LEU A 64 3.86 7.61 -7.69
C LEU A 64 3.63 8.97 -8.34
N ARG A 65 2.66 9.04 -9.26
CA ARG A 65 2.32 10.26 -10.01
C ARG A 65 1.77 11.37 -9.13
N LYS A 66 0.95 11.04 -8.12
CA LYS A 66 0.24 12.05 -7.31
C LYS A 66 0.89 12.35 -5.97
N CYS A 67 1.46 11.36 -5.31
CA CYS A 67 1.93 11.41 -3.93
C CYS A 67 3.46 11.27 -3.83
N GLY A 68 4.10 10.63 -4.81
CA GLY A 68 5.55 10.45 -4.89
C GLY A 68 6.07 9.12 -4.34
N PRO A 69 7.38 8.86 -4.49
CA PRO A 69 7.98 7.54 -4.26
C PRO A 69 7.94 7.09 -2.79
N VAL A 70 7.94 8.02 -1.83
CA VAL A 70 7.85 7.68 -0.40
C VAL A 70 6.52 6.97 -0.09
N PHE A 71 5.41 7.43 -0.67
CA PHE A 71 4.11 6.79 -0.48
C PHE A 71 3.99 5.47 -1.23
N VAL A 72 4.71 5.29 -2.34
CA VAL A 72 4.83 3.98 -3.02
C VAL A 72 5.46 2.97 -2.09
N VAL A 73 6.60 3.31 -1.48
CA VAL A 73 7.30 2.46 -0.50
C VAL A 73 6.40 2.15 0.69
N LEU A 74 5.73 3.16 1.25
CA LEU A 74 4.80 2.97 2.36
C LEU A 74 3.66 1.99 2.00
N CYS A 75 3.05 2.13 0.83
CA CYS A 75 1.99 1.22 0.36
C CYS A 75 2.51 -0.20 0.13
N ALA A 76 3.72 -0.33 -0.42
CA ALA A 76 4.36 -1.62 -0.65
C ALA A 76 4.58 -2.39 0.67
N ILE A 77 5.13 -1.71 1.68
CA ILE A 77 5.42 -2.31 2.99
C ILE A 77 4.13 -2.60 3.75
N GLY A 78 3.25 -1.61 3.88
CA GLY A 78 2.09 -1.69 4.78
C GLY A 78 0.92 -2.52 4.25
N LEU A 79 0.77 -2.63 2.94
CA LEU A 79 -0.35 -3.35 2.30
C LEU A 79 0.15 -4.49 1.40
N GLY A 80 1.13 -4.19 0.55
CA GLY A 80 1.61 -5.12 -0.47
C GLY A 80 0.56 -5.46 -1.54
N GLN A 81 0.96 -6.31 -2.49
CA GLN A 81 0.15 -6.66 -3.65
C GLN A 81 -1.20 -7.29 -3.28
N ALA A 82 -1.19 -8.26 -2.36
CA ALA A 82 -2.38 -9.06 -2.05
C ALA A 82 -3.52 -8.19 -1.51
N GLN A 83 -3.22 -7.26 -0.60
CA GLN A 83 -4.23 -6.37 -0.01
C GLN A 83 -4.75 -5.38 -1.06
N ILE A 84 -3.85 -4.69 -1.77
CA ILE A 84 -4.25 -3.68 -2.77
C ILE A 84 -5.05 -4.31 -3.92
N ALA A 85 -4.67 -5.50 -4.38
CA ALA A 85 -5.40 -6.19 -5.45
C ALA A 85 -6.80 -6.68 -5.02
N ASN A 86 -6.99 -6.93 -3.71
CA ASN A 86 -8.26 -7.34 -3.12
C ASN A 86 -9.18 -6.15 -2.78
N MET A 87 -8.65 -4.93 -2.69
CA MET A 87 -9.47 -3.72 -2.54
C MET A 87 -10.37 -3.50 -3.77
N ASN A 88 -11.61 -3.09 -3.53
CA ASN A 88 -12.48 -2.63 -4.60
C ASN A 88 -11.98 -1.29 -5.19
N ALA A 89 -12.51 -0.88 -6.35
CA ALA A 89 -12.07 0.33 -7.04
C ALA A 89 -12.32 1.60 -6.21
N ALA A 90 -13.48 1.73 -5.57
CA ALA A 90 -13.83 2.89 -4.75
C ALA A 90 -12.87 3.04 -3.55
N SER A 91 -12.56 1.94 -2.85
CA SER A 91 -11.62 1.95 -1.73
C SER A 91 -10.20 2.31 -2.17
N ARG A 92 -9.73 1.85 -3.34
CA ARG A 92 -8.43 2.28 -3.88
C ARG A 92 -8.41 3.77 -4.20
N SER A 93 -9.46 4.29 -4.83
CA SER A 93 -9.57 5.73 -5.13
C SER A 93 -9.63 6.58 -3.85
N SER A 94 -10.41 6.15 -2.85
CA SER A 94 -10.49 6.85 -1.56
C SER A 94 -9.14 6.83 -0.82
N LEU A 95 -8.42 5.70 -0.83
CA LEU A 95 -7.08 5.62 -0.23
C LEU A 95 -6.11 6.57 -0.93
N LEU A 96 -6.12 6.63 -2.26
CA LEU A 96 -5.31 7.58 -3.03
C LEU A 96 -5.62 9.04 -2.63
N GLY A 97 -6.90 9.37 -2.46
CA GLY A 97 -7.32 10.69 -1.98
C GLY A 97 -6.83 11.00 -0.55
N ILE A 98 -6.76 10.01 0.34
CA ILE A 98 -6.18 10.17 1.67
C ILE A 98 -4.67 10.45 1.56
N LEU A 99 -3.93 9.65 0.79
CA LEU A 99 -2.50 9.82 0.58
C LEU A 99 -2.18 11.20 -0.02
N GLU A 100 -2.98 11.65 -0.98
CA GLU A 100 -2.84 12.96 -1.60
C GLU A 100 -3.08 14.11 -0.63
N LYS A 101 -4.00 13.99 0.34
CA LYS A 101 -4.18 15.00 1.39
C LYS A 101 -3.02 15.04 2.40
N LYS A 102 -2.29 13.93 2.51
CA LYS A 102 -1.15 13.79 3.44
C LYS A 102 0.19 14.12 2.78
N LYS A 103 0.25 14.24 1.44
CA LYS A 103 1.47 14.67 0.73
C LYS A 103 1.79 16.12 1.12
N GLY A 104 2.90 16.33 1.81
CA GLY A 104 3.30 17.65 2.32
C GLY A 104 3.14 17.84 3.83
N LEU A 105 2.51 16.88 4.53
CA LEU A 105 2.67 16.79 5.98
C LEU A 105 3.93 15.98 6.30
N PRO A 106 4.71 16.37 7.33
CA PRO A 106 5.80 15.53 7.80
C PRO A 106 5.24 14.17 8.20
N LEU A 107 5.74 13.10 7.59
CA LEU A 107 5.35 11.71 7.87
C LEU A 107 5.83 11.20 9.24
N ILE A 108 6.24 12.13 10.11
CA ILE A 108 6.83 11.90 11.41
C ILE A 108 6.22 12.98 12.30
N GLY A 109 5.44 12.57 13.30
CA GLY A 109 5.23 13.41 14.46
C GLY A 109 6.61 13.66 15.04
N THR A 110 7.12 14.87 14.87
CA THR A 110 8.26 15.35 15.63
C THR A 110 7.96 15.05 17.09
N GLY A 111 8.78 14.21 17.72
CA GLY A 111 8.86 14.18 19.17
C GLY A 111 9.13 15.61 19.62
N ALA A 112 8.09 16.26 20.14
CA ALA A 112 8.25 17.47 20.92
C ALA A 112 8.60 17.00 22.33
N SER A 113 9.73 17.54 22.78
CA SER A 113 10.41 17.35 24.06
C SER A 113 9.50 17.41 25.29
#